data_AF-A0A2N0KLY9-F1
#
_entry.id   AF-A0A2N0KLY9-F1
#
_cell.length_a   1.000
_cell.length_b   1.000
_cell.length_c   1.000
_cell.angle_alpha   90.00
_cell.angle_beta   90.00
_cell.angle_gamma   90.00
#
_symmetry.space_group_name_H-M   'P 1'
#
loop_
_entity.id
_entity.type
_entity.pdbx_description
1 polymer ?
#
loop_
_entity_poly.entity_id
_entity_poly.type
_entity_poly.pdbx_seq_one_letter_code
_entity_poly.pdbx_strand_id
1 'polypeptide(L)'
;MPQATDAPPAKVAPAGTINMGQKETGIFEAHPSKSSSPRIQFTSSSVAEGLITTQPDFSAGPMLAKSWSVSDDFLTWTWKFQEGVQFHKGYGEMTAEDVLYSYQQWNAGALHARSGIMGEYFGGVNGEFGGREGASIEIVDDYTMVVNTGVPWVPAQVFEFMRNGGGSSSWVVSQKQSEEIGIDTASKDIAATGPWQIEEHSSGEFWRMSAVEDHWRQTPYFAELTYWSIPEESARVAGFQTGQLDSFDMAFDSLPVVEAVEGAAMIGWPNAGQAGLNFYGQLYGLDKDGKEYPAYNPKLPWVSSDADTESEAWANAVKVRKALNIAIDRQAIVDELLSGFGRPQSVRDWMGFDERANPDWVYDYNPVLAKQMLAEAGYPDGFEISLVPAIRGAPAEVEACEAVAQYWDDIGINVKFQNIPYATIRPELITRKFVGVTCHTVGVRLSPIIGASNYVVKSTFSYGSHHPWMEERVSAASVEVDPAKIRADEREIYDWIFDNSFASSLYVHDGIWPIGPRLDPDFGPTDFSEVRTTVGFEYAKHR
;
A
#
# COMPACT_ATOMS: atom_id res chain seq x y z
N MET A 1 16.77 -6.71 17.50
CA MET A 1 17.39 -5.68 16.63
C MET A 1 18.48 -6.35 15.83
N PRO A 2 18.37 -6.50 14.50
CA PRO A 2 19.58 -6.51 13.69
C PRO A 2 20.18 -5.12 13.88
N GLN A 3 21.35 -5.04 14.51
CA GLN A 3 22.19 -3.85 14.39
C GLN A 3 22.34 -3.55 12.91
N ALA A 4 22.19 -2.28 12.52
CA ALA A 4 22.76 -1.81 11.26
C ALA A 4 24.21 -2.31 11.25
N THR A 5 24.54 -3.15 10.27
CA THR A 5 25.90 -3.65 10.11
C THR A 5 26.82 -2.45 9.96
N ASP A 6 27.69 -2.23 10.94
CA ASP A 6 28.83 -1.29 10.95
C ASP A 6 29.89 -1.64 9.88
N ALA A 7 29.54 -2.45 8.87
CA ALA A 7 30.41 -2.69 7.73
C ALA A 7 30.31 -1.46 6.82
N PRO A 8 31.42 -0.74 6.56
CA PRO A 8 31.39 0.33 5.57
C PRO A 8 30.90 -0.24 4.24
N PRO A 9 30.02 0.48 3.51
CA PRO A 9 29.47 0.01 2.25
C PRO A 9 30.59 -0.43 1.31
N ALA A 10 30.37 -1.53 0.59
CA ALA A 10 31.37 -2.02 -0.34
C ALA A 10 31.55 -0.97 -1.45
N LYS A 11 32.71 -0.31 -1.46
CA LYS A 11 33.13 0.61 -2.53
C LYS A 11 33.47 -0.20 -3.78
N VAL A 12 32.43 -0.52 -4.55
CA VAL A 12 32.56 -1.19 -5.83
C VAL A 12 32.49 -0.14 -6.92
N ALA A 13 33.36 -0.23 -7.92
CA ALA A 13 33.26 0.61 -9.11
C ALA A 13 32.02 0.18 -9.91
N PRO A 14 30.98 1.02 -10.03
CA PRO A 14 29.78 0.65 -10.76
C PRO A 14 30.09 0.37 -12.24
N ALA A 15 29.50 -0.67 -12.82
CA ALA A 15 29.71 -1.00 -14.23
C ALA A 15 28.45 -1.58 -14.88
N GLY A 16 28.24 -1.29 -16.17
CA GLY A 16 27.09 -1.80 -16.91
C GLY A 16 25.75 -1.19 -16.50
N THR A 17 24.67 -1.70 -17.12
CA THR A 17 23.32 -1.16 -16.98
C THR A 17 22.34 -2.24 -16.57
N ILE A 18 21.43 -1.91 -15.65
CA ILE A 18 20.21 -2.67 -15.35
C ILE A 18 19.06 -2.06 -16.17
N ASN A 19 18.36 -2.90 -16.92
CA ASN A 19 17.16 -2.53 -17.68
C ASN A 19 15.93 -3.19 -17.05
N MET A 20 15.09 -2.39 -16.41
CA MET A 20 13.86 -2.85 -15.76
C MET A 20 12.64 -2.39 -16.56
N GLY A 21 11.88 -3.33 -17.10
CA GLY A 21 10.66 -3.06 -17.86
C GLY A 21 9.45 -2.85 -16.95
N GLN A 22 8.75 -1.73 -17.12
CA GLN A 22 7.55 -1.38 -16.38
C GLN A 22 6.39 -1.22 -17.37
N LYS A 23 5.16 -1.51 -16.96
CA LYS A 23 3.97 -1.21 -17.78
C LYS A 23 3.86 0.29 -18.06
N GLU A 24 4.06 1.10 -17.03
CA GLU A 24 4.13 2.56 -17.10
C GLU A 24 4.95 3.10 -15.93
N THR A 25 5.80 4.10 -16.18
CA THR A 25 6.46 4.87 -15.12
C THR A 25 5.76 6.21 -14.84
N GLY A 26 5.01 6.71 -15.83
CA GLY A 26 4.39 8.04 -15.80
C GLY A 26 5.38 9.17 -16.14
N ILE A 27 4.96 10.41 -15.87
CA ILE A 27 5.86 11.57 -15.96
C ILE A 27 6.83 11.56 -14.78
N PHE A 28 8.08 11.94 -15.01
CA PHE A 28 9.03 12.12 -13.91
C PHE A 28 8.80 13.49 -13.26
N GLU A 29 8.30 13.47 -12.02
CA GLU A 29 8.16 14.63 -11.13
C GLU A 29 8.35 14.17 -9.69
N ALA A 30 9.47 14.55 -9.10
CA ALA A 30 9.96 14.01 -7.83
C ALA A 30 10.05 15.05 -6.70
N HIS A 31 9.67 16.32 -6.93
CA HIS A 31 9.55 17.26 -5.82
C HIS A 31 8.31 16.92 -4.96
N PRO A 32 8.39 16.94 -3.62
CA PRO A 32 7.26 16.64 -2.72
C PRO A 32 5.94 17.36 -3.05
N SER A 33 6.01 18.64 -3.41
CA SER A 33 4.81 19.43 -3.76
C SER A 33 4.21 19.13 -5.14
N LYS A 34 4.89 18.30 -5.95
CA LYS A 34 4.50 17.95 -7.31
C LYS A 34 4.26 16.47 -7.51
N SER A 35 4.67 15.61 -6.57
CA SER A 35 4.58 14.16 -6.75
C SER A 35 3.22 13.58 -6.36
N SER A 36 2.77 12.55 -7.08
CA SER A 36 1.53 11.81 -6.83
C SER A 36 1.66 10.37 -7.33
N SER A 37 0.80 9.46 -6.87
CA SER A 37 0.79 8.08 -7.37
C SER A 37 0.43 8.05 -8.87
N PRO A 38 1.01 7.16 -9.70
CA PRO A 38 1.88 6.03 -9.36
C PRO A 38 3.39 6.34 -9.26
N ARG A 39 3.89 7.47 -9.76
CA ARG A 39 5.33 7.81 -9.82
C ARG A 39 6.06 7.75 -8.47
N ILE A 40 5.37 8.03 -7.36
CA ILE A 40 5.89 7.92 -5.98
C ILE A 40 6.62 6.59 -5.74
N GLN A 41 6.07 5.47 -6.22
CA GLN A 41 6.62 4.13 -5.95
C GLN A 41 8.00 3.98 -6.60
N PHE A 42 8.15 4.43 -7.84
CA PHE A 42 9.42 4.34 -8.56
C PHE A 42 10.45 5.31 -7.98
N THR A 43 10.07 6.56 -7.73
CA THR A 43 10.99 7.56 -7.15
C THR A 43 11.55 7.11 -5.80
N SER A 44 10.69 6.59 -4.91
CA SER A 44 11.11 6.14 -3.58
C SER A 44 11.88 4.80 -3.57
N SER A 45 11.73 3.99 -4.63
CA SER A 45 12.51 2.76 -4.83
C SER A 45 13.93 3.00 -5.37
N SER A 46 14.23 4.20 -5.87
CA SER A 46 15.49 4.48 -6.57
C SER A 46 16.12 5.83 -6.25
N VAL A 47 15.46 6.94 -6.62
CA VAL A 47 16.04 8.29 -6.59
C VAL A 47 16.00 8.92 -5.21
N ALA A 48 15.00 8.58 -4.39
CA ALA A 48 14.78 9.23 -3.12
C ALA A 48 14.60 8.23 -1.98
N GLU A 49 14.71 8.70 -0.74
CA GLU A 49 14.64 7.85 0.45
C GLU A 49 13.70 8.46 1.50
N GLY A 50 12.95 7.58 2.16
CA GLY A 50 12.09 7.94 3.30
C GLY A 50 12.86 8.04 4.62
N LEU A 51 12.18 8.55 5.66
CA LEU A 51 12.79 8.64 7.00
C LEU A 51 12.96 7.26 7.64
N ILE A 52 12.04 6.34 7.38
CA ILE A 52 12.11 4.97 7.89
C ILE A 52 11.94 3.96 6.75
N THR A 53 12.32 2.72 7.01
CA THR A 53 11.93 1.57 6.20
C THR A 53 10.98 0.66 6.98
N THR A 54 10.18 -0.12 6.28
CA THR A 54 9.38 -1.20 6.89
C THR A 54 10.15 -2.52 6.86
N GLN A 55 10.32 -3.13 8.04
CA GLN A 55 11.00 -4.41 8.23
C GLN A 55 10.12 -5.61 7.80
N PRO A 56 10.69 -6.84 7.65
CA PRO A 56 9.92 -8.03 7.30
C PRO A 56 8.75 -8.35 8.25
N ASP A 57 8.84 -7.95 9.51
CA ASP A 57 7.79 -8.10 10.53
C ASP A 57 6.82 -6.89 10.59
N PHE A 58 6.91 -6.00 9.60
CA PHE A 58 6.19 -4.73 9.47
C PHE A 58 6.44 -3.70 10.58
N SER A 59 7.47 -3.90 11.40
CA SER A 59 7.95 -2.86 12.30
C SER A 59 8.71 -1.77 11.53
N ALA A 60 8.74 -0.56 12.09
CA ALA A 60 9.55 0.54 11.56
C ALA A 60 11.04 0.30 11.84
N GLY A 61 11.86 0.46 10.81
CA GLY A 61 13.31 0.35 10.85
C GLY A 61 14.01 1.65 10.42
N PRO A 62 15.29 1.84 10.77
CA PRO A 62 16.06 3.01 10.35
C PRO A 62 16.20 3.14 8.83
N MET A 63 16.11 4.37 8.32
CA MET A 63 16.55 4.78 6.99
C MET A 63 17.30 6.11 7.11
N LEU A 64 16.77 7.24 6.60
CA LEU A 64 17.36 8.56 6.82
C LEU A 64 17.25 9.00 8.30
N ALA A 65 16.23 8.55 9.02
CA ALA A 65 16.21 8.59 10.48
C ALA A 65 16.95 7.38 11.02
N LYS A 66 18.08 7.60 11.71
CA LYS A 66 18.90 6.55 12.32
C LYS A 66 18.31 6.02 13.62
N SER A 67 17.57 6.86 14.35
CA SER A 67 16.87 6.49 15.58
C SER A 67 15.83 7.54 15.96
N TRP A 68 14.87 7.17 16.81
CA TRP A 68 13.91 8.10 17.38
C TRP A 68 13.49 7.69 18.79
N SER A 69 12.95 8.64 19.56
CA SER A 69 12.29 8.39 20.84
C SER A 69 10.94 9.08 20.89
N VAL A 70 9.99 8.44 21.56
CA VAL A 70 8.63 8.94 21.79
C VAL A 70 8.45 9.12 23.28
N SER A 71 7.93 10.26 23.72
CA SER A 71 7.59 10.49 25.13
C SER A 71 6.46 9.57 25.60
N ASP A 72 6.37 9.32 26.91
CA ASP A 72 5.36 8.41 27.50
C ASP A 72 3.90 8.87 27.23
N ASP A 73 3.69 10.15 26.97
CA ASP A 73 2.40 10.75 26.60
C ASP A 73 2.16 10.81 25.08
N PHE A 74 3.11 10.32 24.28
CA PHE A 74 3.08 10.26 22.81
C PHE A 74 2.93 11.62 22.12
N LEU A 75 3.23 12.72 22.83
CA LEU A 75 3.20 14.08 22.31
C LEU A 75 4.51 14.47 21.62
N THR A 76 5.65 14.04 22.18
CA THR A 76 6.97 14.52 21.80
C THR A 76 7.77 13.41 21.14
N TRP A 77 8.22 13.69 19.93
CA TRP A 77 8.99 12.79 19.09
C TRP A 77 10.35 13.42 18.83
N THR A 78 11.41 12.75 19.24
CA THR A 78 12.78 13.18 18.93
C THR A 78 13.31 12.30 17.81
N TRP A 79 13.54 12.87 16.64
CA TRP A 79 14.11 12.22 15.47
C TRP A 79 15.60 12.55 15.39
N LYS A 80 16.42 11.52 15.17
CA LYS A 80 17.84 11.67 14.86
C LYS A 80 18.11 11.14 13.47
N PHE A 81 18.76 11.95 12.65
CA PHE A 81 19.04 11.66 11.25
C PHE A 81 20.47 11.11 11.06
N GLN A 82 20.67 10.45 9.93
CA GLN A 82 21.99 10.04 9.48
C GLN A 82 22.88 11.26 9.26
N GLU A 83 24.15 11.15 9.67
CA GLU A 83 25.19 12.14 9.38
C GLU A 83 25.87 11.75 8.06
N GLY A 84 26.35 12.74 7.31
CA GLY A 84 27.13 12.56 6.09
C GLY A 84 26.33 12.28 4.82
N VAL A 85 24.99 12.17 4.90
CA VAL A 85 24.15 11.85 3.73
C VAL A 85 24.17 13.00 2.74
N GLN A 86 24.69 12.76 1.54
CA GLN A 86 24.78 13.79 0.50
C GLN A 86 23.54 13.78 -0.40
N PHE A 87 23.04 14.96 -0.74
CA PHE A 87 22.16 15.13 -1.87
C PHE A 87 22.91 14.91 -3.18
N HIS A 88 22.19 14.41 -4.17
CA HIS A 88 22.64 14.33 -5.56
C HIS A 88 23.13 15.68 -6.08
N LYS A 89 23.87 15.66 -7.20
CA LYS A 89 24.25 16.84 -7.97
C LYS A 89 25.03 17.90 -7.18
N GLY A 90 25.65 17.49 -6.07
CA GLY A 90 26.51 18.36 -5.25
C GLY A 90 25.73 19.42 -4.45
N TYR A 91 24.44 19.19 -4.16
CA TYR A 91 23.65 20.13 -3.36
C TYR A 91 23.97 20.12 -1.86
N GLY A 92 24.94 19.32 -1.44
CA GLY A 92 25.49 19.30 -0.09
C GLY A 92 24.87 18.22 0.78
N GLU A 93 25.10 18.32 2.07
CA GLU A 93 24.66 17.34 3.06
C GLU A 93 23.21 17.59 3.47
N MET A 94 22.47 16.51 3.68
CA MET A 94 21.11 16.53 4.23
C MET A 94 21.15 16.94 5.70
N THR A 95 20.29 17.90 6.05
CA THR A 95 20.10 18.35 7.44
C THR A 95 18.65 18.19 7.90
N ALA A 96 18.41 18.40 9.19
CA ALA A 96 17.07 18.47 9.78
C ALA A 96 16.21 19.58 9.16
N GLU A 97 16.82 20.67 8.65
CA GLU A 97 16.10 21.72 7.92
C GLU A 97 15.51 21.19 6.61
N ASP A 98 16.28 20.41 5.84
CA ASP A 98 15.80 19.80 4.60
C ASP A 98 14.68 18.77 4.86
N VAL A 99 14.76 18.03 5.97
CA VAL A 99 13.70 17.11 6.39
C VAL A 99 12.40 17.90 6.63
N LEU A 100 12.45 18.93 7.47
CA LEU A 100 11.28 19.75 7.78
C LEU A 100 10.71 20.41 6.50
N TYR A 101 11.57 21.01 5.69
CA TYR A 101 11.21 21.60 4.41
C TYR A 101 10.45 20.60 3.53
N SER A 102 10.98 19.39 3.37
CA SER A 102 10.41 18.38 2.49
C SER A 102 9.00 17.96 2.91
N TYR A 103 8.76 17.75 4.21
CA TYR A 103 7.43 17.39 4.71
C TYR A 103 6.42 18.55 4.66
N GLN A 104 6.88 19.79 4.85
CA GLN A 104 6.05 20.97 4.60
C GLN A 104 5.66 21.09 3.12
N GLN A 105 6.56 20.75 2.20
CA GLN A 105 6.27 20.73 0.77
C GLN A 105 5.27 19.63 0.37
N TRP A 106 5.32 18.46 1.01
CA TRP A 106 4.28 17.43 0.84
C TRP A 106 2.89 17.92 1.23
N ASN A 107 2.79 18.66 2.33
CA ASN A 107 1.54 19.30 2.75
C ASN A 107 1.11 20.39 1.76
N ALA A 108 2.01 21.31 1.40
CA ALA A 108 1.72 22.45 0.53
C ALA A 108 1.25 22.04 -0.87
N GLY A 109 1.80 20.95 -1.43
CA GLY A 109 1.36 20.44 -2.73
C GLY A 109 -0.03 19.81 -2.72
N ALA A 110 -0.43 19.21 -1.59
CA ALA A 110 -1.72 18.53 -1.41
C ALA A 110 -2.05 17.43 -2.45
N LEU A 111 -1.04 16.90 -3.16
CA LEU A 111 -1.20 15.82 -4.15
C LEU A 111 -1.00 14.42 -3.55
N HIS A 112 -0.29 14.33 -2.43
CA HIS A 112 -0.06 13.10 -1.69
C HIS A 112 -1.30 12.70 -0.88
N ALA A 113 -1.63 11.40 -0.85
CA ALA A 113 -2.81 10.89 -0.13
C ALA A 113 -2.75 11.08 1.40
N ARG A 114 -1.58 11.44 1.93
CA ARG A 114 -1.30 11.71 3.35
C ARG A 114 -0.86 13.16 3.62
N SER A 115 -0.99 14.06 2.65
CA SER A 115 -0.52 15.47 2.76
C SER A 115 -1.06 16.20 3.99
N GLY A 116 -2.36 16.01 4.30
CA GLY A 116 -2.98 16.59 5.50
C GLY A 116 -2.36 16.06 6.79
N ILE A 117 -2.21 14.75 6.91
CA ILE A 117 -1.61 14.08 8.09
C ILE A 117 -0.16 14.51 8.28
N MET A 118 0.61 14.60 7.19
CA MET A 118 2.00 15.11 7.23
C MET A 118 2.07 16.55 7.75
N GLY A 119 1.14 17.41 7.33
CA GLY A 119 1.06 18.79 7.83
C GLY A 119 0.59 18.90 9.29
N GLU A 120 -0.30 18.00 9.74
CA GLU A 120 -0.69 17.96 11.14
C GLU A 120 0.46 17.52 12.07
N TYR A 121 1.33 16.62 11.58
CA TYR A 121 2.48 16.12 12.32
C TYR A 121 3.69 17.07 12.26
N PHE A 122 4.07 17.52 11.07
CA PHE A 122 5.20 18.44 10.81
C PHE A 122 4.79 19.91 10.68
N GLY A 123 3.60 20.26 11.19
CA GLY A 123 3.11 21.63 11.22
C GLY A 123 3.77 22.45 12.33
N GLY A 124 3.91 23.76 12.07
CA GLY A 124 4.48 24.72 13.01
C GLY A 124 3.49 25.18 14.08
N VAL A 125 3.95 26.12 14.91
CA VAL A 125 3.15 26.71 16.00
C VAL A 125 1.93 27.44 15.45
N ASN A 126 0.76 27.31 16.10
CA ASN A 126 -0.49 27.99 15.77
C ASN A 126 -1.10 27.66 14.38
N GLY A 127 -0.91 26.44 13.88
CA GLY A 127 -1.56 25.99 12.65
C GLY A 127 -0.82 26.33 11.36
N GLU A 128 0.41 26.85 11.45
CA GLU A 128 1.28 26.99 10.30
C GLU A 128 1.53 25.59 9.68
N PHE A 129 1.36 25.46 8.37
CA PHE A 129 1.44 24.18 7.63
C PHE A 129 0.51 23.06 8.13
N GLY A 130 -0.57 23.38 8.84
CA GLY A 130 -1.57 22.41 9.29
C GLY A 130 -1.38 21.87 10.70
N GLY A 131 -0.44 22.40 11.48
CA GLY A 131 -0.16 21.96 12.86
C GLY A 131 -1.38 22.06 13.79
N ARG A 132 -1.46 21.14 14.76
CA ARG A 132 -2.52 21.16 15.77
C ARG A 132 -2.26 22.23 16.84
N GLU A 133 -3.28 22.59 17.61
CA GLU A 133 -3.11 23.50 18.76
C GLU A 133 -2.09 22.92 19.74
N GLY A 134 -1.12 23.74 20.15
CA GLY A 134 -0.02 23.31 21.01
C GLY A 134 1.13 22.57 20.32
N ALA A 135 1.07 22.36 18.99
CA ALA A 135 2.17 21.77 18.25
C ALA A 135 3.38 22.72 18.13
N SER A 136 4.58 22.17 18.12
CA SER A 136 5.84 22.92 17.93
C SER A 136 6.92 22.03 17.34
N ILE A 137 7.83 22.63 16.57
CA ILE A 137 9.00 21.96 16.00
C ILE A 137 10.26 22.72 16.41
N GLU A 138 11.24 21.98 16.92
CA GLU A 138 12.55 22.48 17.29
C GLU A 138 13.62 21.70 16.53
N ILE A 139 14.41 22.39 15.73
CA ILE A 139 15.66 21.85 15.18
C ILE A 139 16.75 22.12 16.21
N VAL A 140 17.21 21.05 16.86
CA VAL A 140 18.19 21.13 17.96
C VAL A 140 19.61 21.30 17.40
N ASP A 141 19.90 20.58 16.32
CA ASP A 141 21.12 20.62 15.54
C ASP A 141 20.86 20.08 14.12
N ASP A 142 21.89 20.06 13.27
CA ASP A 142 21.80 19.62 11.87
C ASP A 142 21.21 18.21 11.70
N TYR A 143 21.21 17.36 12.73
CA TYR A 143 20.76 15.96 12.63
C TYR A 143 19.72 15.59 13.68
N THR A 144 19.15 16.56 14.40
CA THR A 144 18.20 16.30 15.48
C THR A 144 17.01 17.25 15.40
N MET A 145 15.81 16.67 15.27
CA MET A 145 14.55 17.42 15.29
C MET A 145 13.62 16.88 16.38
N VAL A 146 13.05 17.79 17.16
CA VAL A 146 12.03 17.50 18.16
C VAL A 146 10.68 18.02 17.66
N VAL A 147 9.71 17.12 17.54
CA VAL A 147 8.34 17.41 17.12
C VAL A 147 7.41 17.19 18.32
N ASN A 148 6.80 18.25 18.82
CA ASN A 148 5.67 18.16 19.72
C ASN A 148 4.38 18.29 18.90
N THR A 149 3.54 17.27 18.92
CA THR A 149 2.33 17.20 18.09
C THR A 149 1.10 17.86 18.73
N GLY A 150 1.23 18.40 19.95
CA GLY A 150 0.14 19.02 20.73
C GLY A 150 -0.88 18.03 21.30
N VAL A 151 -1.08 16.88 20.66
CA VAL A 151 -1.94 15.77 21.09
C VAL A 151 -1.27 14.42 20.82
N PRO A 152 -1.66 13.33 21.50
CA PRO A 152 -1.01 12.03 21.33
C PRO A 152 -1.15 11.49 19.89
N TRP A 153 -0.12 10.81 19.39
CA TRP A 153 -0.13 10.15 18.08
C TRP A 153 0.15 8.65 18.18
N VAL A 154 -0.60 7.87 17.39
CA VAL A 154 -0.38 6.43 17.24
C VAL A 154 0.87 6.19 16.39
N PRO A 155 1.91 5.50 16.91
CA PRO A 155 3.17 5.34 16.18
C PRO A 155 3.04 4.73 14.78
N ALA A 156 2.17 3.74 14.60
CA ALA A 156 1.96 3.11 13.29
C ALA A 156 1.46 4.12 12.23
N GLN A 157 0.68 5.13 12.61
CA GLN A 157 0.24 6.18 11.68
C GLN A 157 1.40 7.08 11.27
N VAL A 158 2.28 7.42 12.23
CA VAL A 158 3.49 8.22 12.00
C VAL A 158 4.41 7.51 11.01
N PHE A 159 4.65 6.22 11.23
CA PHE A 159 5.48 5.38 10.37
C PHE A 159 4.88 5.18 8.96
N GLU A 160 3.56 5.06 8.84
CA GLU A 160 2.88 4.79 7.56
C GLU A 160 3.11 5.88 6.51
N PHE A 161 3.17 7.16 6.92
CA PHE A 161 3.41 8.26 5.98
C PHE A 161 4.88 8.61 5.80
N MET A 162 5.79 8.05 6.62
CA MET A 162 7.24 8.29 6.54
C MET A 162 8.04 7.15 5.89
N ARG A 163 7.37 6.04 5.59
CA ARG A 163 7.98 4.85 4.98
C ARG A 163 8.63 5.11 3.62
N ASN A 164 9.65 4.30 3.34
CA ASN A 164 10.38 4.35 2.09
C ASN A 164 9.59 3.71 0.95
N GLY A 165 8.99 2.54 1.15
CA GLY A 165 8.28 1.80 0.10
C GLY A 165 6.77 2.06 0.05
N GLY A 166 6.21 2.32 -1.14
CA GLY A 166 4.76 2.34 -1.36
C GLY A 166 4.18 3.55 -2.09
N GLY A 167 2.92 3.42 -2.51
CA GLY A 167 2.15 4.51 -3.13
C GLY A 167 1.81 5.67 -2.20
N SER A 168 2.26 5.62 -0.94
CA SER A 168 2.16 6.70 0.04
C SER A 168 3.51 7.01 0.69
N SER A 169 4.61 6.66 0.02
CA SER A 169 5.96 7.03 0.45
C SER A 169 6.17 8.53 0.41
N SER A 170 7.05 8.98 1.29
CA SER A 170 7.57 10.34 1.35
C SER A 170 9.08 10.29 1.35
N TRP A 171 9.73 11.37 0.90
CA TRP A 171 11.18 11.48 0.92
C TRP A 171 11.64 12.90 1.17
N VAL A 172 12.95 13.03 1.39
CA VAL A 172 13.66 14.29 1.62
C VAL A 172 14.32 14.77 0.31
N VAL A 173 14.23 16.07 0.03
CA VAL A 173 14.87 16.75 -1.11
C VAL A 173 15.66 17.95 -0.62
N SER A 174 16.61 18.42 -1.44
CA SER A 174 17.41 19.61 -1.10
C SER A 174 16.57 20.87 -1.14
N GLN A 175 16.44 21.56 0.00
CA GLN A 175 15.81 22.88 0.06
C GLN A 175 16.58 23.88 -0.82
N LYS A 176 17.91 23.84 -0.75
CA LYS A 176 18.81 24.70 -1.51
C LYS A 176 18.56 24.60 -3.02
N GLN A 177 18.43 23.38 -3.56
CA GLN A 177 18.11 23.21 -4.98
C GLN A 177 16.79 23.88 -5.34
N SER A 178 15.73 23.61 -4.57
CA SER A 178 14.41 24.15 -4.83
C SER A 178 14.38 25.68 -4.81
N GLU A 179 15.18 26.32 -3.96
CA GLU A 179 15.34 27.78 -3.92
C GLU A 179 16.17 28.32 -5.09
N GLU A 180 17.21 27.60 -5.51
CA GLU A 180 18.13 28.03 -6.56
C GLU A 180 17.50 28.00 -7.96
N ILE A 181 16.82 26.90 -8.31
CA ILE A 181 16.32 26.68 -9.68
C ILE A 181 14.79 26.66 -9.77
N GLY A 182 14.10 26.80 -8.63
CA GLY A 182 12.64 26.75 -8.53
C GLY A 182 12.08 25.33 -8.55
N ILE A 183 10.98 25.13 -7.80
CA ILE A 183 10.33 23.83 -7.61
C ILE A 183 9.97 23.12 -8.93
N ASP A 184 9.47 23.83 -9.94
CA ASP A 184 9.05 23.21 -11.19
C ASP A 184 10.24 22.62 -11.98
N THR A 185 11.39 23.27 -11.92
CA THR A 185 12.64 22.79 -12.53
C THR A 185 13.23 21.65 -11.69
N ALA A 186 13.35 21.88 -10.37
CA ALA A 186 13.86 20.89 -9.43
C ALA A 186 13.03 19.59 -9.47
N SER A 187 11.72 19.65 -9.66
CA SER A 187 10.88 18.45 -9.74
C SER A 187 11.27 17.49 -10.86
N LYS A 188 11.80 18.00 -11.97
CA LYS A 188 12.24 17.21 -13.14
C LYS A 188 13.72 16.84 -13.07
N ASP A 189 14.51 17.64 -12.35
CA ASP A 189 15.95 17.48 -12.21
C ASP A 189 16.35 17.29 -10.74
N ILE A 190 15.58 16.50 -9.99
CA ILE A 190 15.62 16.50 -8.51
C ILE A 190 16.98 16.12 -7.95
N ALA A 191 17.35 16.77 -6.84
CA ALA A 191 18.39 16.35 -5.94
C ALA A 191 17.77 15.76 -4.67
N ALA A 192 17.87 14.44 -4.56
CA ALA A 192 17.42 13.66 -3.40
C ALA A 192 18.62 12.86 -2.86
N THR A 193 18.38 11.84 -2.03
CA THR A 193 19.43 11.12 -1.31
C THR A 193 19.64 9.67 -1.77
N GLY A 194 18.82 9.16 -2.70
CA GLY A 194 18.81 7.74 -3.07
C GLY A 194 20.09 7.25 -3.73
N PRO A 195 20.26 5.92 -3.86
CA PRO A 195 21.46 5.33 -4.46
C PRO A 195 21.55 5.53 -5.98
N TRP A 196 20.49 6.03 -6.60
CA TRP A 196 20.41 6.31 -8.03
C TRP A 196 20.11 7.80 -8.26
N GLN A 197 20.87 8.49 -9.10
CA GLN A 197 20.64 9.88 -9.47
C GLN A 197 19.91 9.96 -10.82
N ILE A 198 18.84 10.75 -10.92
CA ILE A 198 18.17 10.95 -12.22
C ILE A 198 19.05 11.76 -13.18
N GLU A 199 19.26 11.23 -14.39
CA GLU A 199 20.06 11.86 -15.45
C GLU A 199 19.20 12.33 -16.62
N GLU A 200 18.31 11.45 -17.10
CA GLU A 200 17.46 11.73 -18.25
C GLU A 200 16.13 11.02 -18.09
N HIS A 201 15.05 11.66 -18.51
CA HIS A 201 13.74 11.03 -18.56
C HIS A 201 12.96 11.50 -19.79
N SER A 202 12.22 10.57 -20.38
CA SER A 202 11.24 10.85 -21.43
C SER A 202 9.90 10.26 -20.98
N SER A 203 8.90 11.13 -20.85
CA SER A 203 7.58 10.76 -20.30
C SER A 203 6.93 9.66 -21.13
N GLY A 204 6.61 8.54 -20.47
CA GLY A 204 6.03 7.37 -21.14
C GLY A 204 7.01 6.52 -21.94
N GLU A 205 8.32 6.82 -21.90
CA GLU A 205 9.37 6.05 -22.57
C GLU A 205 10.38 5.47 -21.58
N PHE A 206 11.10 6.32 -20.83
CA PHE A 206 12.11 5.83 -19.88
C PHE A 206 12.48 6.85 -18.80
N TRP A 207 12.95 6.36 -17.66
CA TRP A 207 13.73 7.11 -16.67
C TRP A 207 15.11 6.47 -16.56
N ARG A 208 16.17 7.21 -16.89
CA ARG A 208 17.56 6.76 -16.81
C ARG A 208 18.25 7.41 -15.63
N MET A 209 18.85 6.58 -14.79
CA MET A 209 19.54 7.00 -13.59
C MET A 209 20.98 6.47 -13.59
N SER A 210 21.90 7.24 -13.03
CA SER A 210 23.28 6.85 -12.76
C SER A 210 23.43 6.38 -11.31
N ALA A 211 24.40 5.50 -11.05
CA ALA A 211 24.74 5.10 -9.70
C ALA A 211 25.40 6.25 -8.93
N VAL A 212 25.00 6.45 -7.67
CA VAL A 212 25.69 7.36 -6.76
C VAL A 212 26.91 6.65 -6.17
N GLU A 213 28.10 7.07 -6.61
CA GLU A 213 29.35 6.60 -6.04
C GLU A 213 29.44 6.99 -4.56
N ASP A 214 30.00 6.09 -3.73
CA ASP A 214 30.14 6.28 -2.28
C ASP A 214 28.81 6.57 -1.54
N HIS A 215 27.67 6.13 -2.08
CA HIS A 215 26.38 6.22 -1.41
C HIS A 215 26.40 5.64 0.02
N TRP A 216 25.71 6.31 0.95
CA TRP A 216 25.78 6.05 2.37
C TRP A 216 25.25 4.67 2.79
N ARG A 217 24.34 4.06 2.01
CA ARG A 217 23.86 2.68 2.22
C ARG A 217 24.69 1.66 1.44
N GLN A 218 24.79 1.86 0.13
CA GLN A 218 25.50 0.96 -0.78
C GLN A 218 25.71 1.68 -2.11
N THR A 219 26.97 1.72 -2.58
CA THR A 219 27.25 2.08 -3.97
C THR A 219 26.68 0.99 -4.89
N PRO A 220 25.76 1.31 -5.82
CA PRO A 220 25.23 0.30 -6.73
C PRO A 220 26.33 -0.42 -7.52
N TYR A 221 26.18 -1.72 -7.72
CA TYR A 221 27.14 -2.52 -8.51
C TYR A 221 27.07 -2.19 -10.01
N PHE A 222 25.93 -1.68 -10.47
CA PHE A 222 25.69 -1.28 -11.86
C PHE A 222 25.80 0.23 -12.01
N ALA A 223 26.40 0.71 -13.09
CA ALA A 223 26.60 2.15 -13.33
C ALA A 223 25.31 2.88 -13.68
N GLU A 224 24.36 2.18 -14.30
CA GLU A 224 23.08 2.75 -14.71
C GLU A 224 21.91 1.84 -14.35
N LEU A 225 20.80 2.45 -13.99
CA LEU A 225 19.49 1.81 -13.91
C LEU A 225 18.55 2.54 -14.85
N THR A 226 17.89 1.80 -15.75
CA THR A 226 16.85 2.36 -16.61
C THR A 226 15.52 1.69 -16.34
N TYR A 227 14.52 2.49 -15.96
CA TYR A 227 13.13 2.08 -15.99
C TYR A 227 12.53 2.38 -17.35
N TRP A 228 12.17 1.34 -18.10
CA TRP A 228 11.53 1.44 -19.41
C TRP A 228 10.01 1.37 -19.27
N SER A 229 9.28 2.31 -19.87
CA SER A 229 7.82 2.21 -20.01
C SER A 229 7.48 1.42 -21.27
N ILE A 230 7.02 0.19 -21.09
CA ILE A 230 6.66 -0.74 -22.16
C ILE A 230 5.26 -1.28 -21.82
N PRO A 231 4.18 -0.69 -22.36
CA PRO A 231 2.81 -1.04 -21.97
C PRO A 231 2.43 -2.51 -22.24
N GLU A 232 2.86 -3.05 -23.38
CA GLU A 232 2.53 -4.40 -23.84
C GLU A 232 3.34 -5.47 -23.11
N GLU A 233 2.67 -6.37 -22.37
CA GLU A 233 3.28 -7.51 -21.65
C GLU A 233 4.14 -8.37 -22.59
N SER A 234 3.64 -8.70 -23.78
CA SER A 234 4.38 -9.52 -24.75
C SER A 234 5.69 -8.88 -25.22
N ALA A 235 5.76 -7.55 -25.26
CA ALA A 235 6.99 -6.83 -25.58
C ALA A 235 7.98 -6.88 -24.42
N ARG A 236 7.52 -6.77 -23.16
CA ARG A 236 8.37 -6.95 -21.98
C ARG A 236 8.94 -8.37 -21.92
N VAL A 237 8.11 -9.39 -22.12
CA VAL A 237 8.53 -10.79 -22.18
C VAL A 237 9.58 -11.01 -23.28
N ALA A 238 9.36 -10.50 -24.49
CA ALA A 238 10.33 -10.61 -25.58
C ALA A 238 11.66 -9.87 -25.26
N GLY A 239 11.58 -8.70 -24.63
CA GLY A 239 12.75 -7.96 -24.16
C GLY A 239 13.56 -8.75 -23.14
N PHE A 240 12.91 -9.45 -22.21
CA PHE A 240 13.56 -10.32 -21.24
C PHE A 240 14.20 -11.55 -21.91
N GLN A 241 13.47 -12.25 -22.79
CA GLN A 241 13.97 -13.43 -23.51
C GLN A 241 15.20 -13.13 -24.38
N THR A 242 15.28 -11.91 -24.93
CA THR A 242 16.41 -11.47 -25.78
C THR A 242 17.56 -10.84 -24.98
N GLY A 243 17.43 -10.71 -23.65
CA GLY A 243 18.42 -10.08 -22.77
C GLY A 243 18.46 -8.55 -22.87
N GLN A 244 17.47 -7.91 -23.49
CA GLN A 244 17.33 -6.46 -23.51
C GLN A 244 16.81 -5.90 -22.18
N LEU A 245 15.99 -6.69 -21.47
CA LEU A 245 15.54 -6.41 -20.11
C LEU A 245 16.16 -7.42 -19.15
N ASP A 246 16.60 -6.95 -17.98
CA ASP A 246 17.14 -7.78 -16.90
C ASP A 246 16.08 -8.18 -15.90
N SER A 247 14.99 -7.41 -15.83
CA SER A 247 13.80 -7.72 -15.04
C SER A 247 12.63 -6.94 -15.63
N PHE A 248 11.40 -7.31 -15.27
CA PHE A 248 10.21 -6.57 -15.65
C PHE A 248 9.01 -6.86 -14.73
N ASP A 249 8.05 -5.94 -14.71
CA ASP A 249 6.71 -6.18 -14.15
C ASP A 249 5.95 -7.19 -15.02
N MET A 250 5.69 -8.36 -14.44
CA MET A 250 5.29 -9.57 -15.14
C MET A 250 3.91 -10.04 -14.69
N ALA A 251 3.06 -10.42 -15.65
CA ALA A 251 1.84 -11.15 -15.37
C ALA A 251 2.14 -12.63 -15.06
N PHE A 252 1.37 -13.25 -14.17
CA PHE A 252 1.62 -14.64 -13.77
C PHE A 252 1.50 -15.63 -14.93
N ASP A 253 0.65 -15.35 -15.93
CA ASP A 253 0.54 -16.13 -17.16
C ASP A 253 1.87 -16.22 -17.95
N SER A 254 2.78 -15.26 -17.74
CA SER A 254 4.11 -15.23 -18.37
C SER A 254 5.14 -16.12 -17.65
N LEU A 255 4.84 -16.65 -16.45
CA LEU A 255 5.75 -17.48 -15.65
C LEU A 255 6.38 -18.62 -16.47
N PRO A 256 5.64 -19.47 -17.20
CA PRO A 256 6.25 -20.59 -17.93
C PRO A 256 7.22 -20.14 -19.02
N VAL A 257 6.98 -18.97 -19.62
CA VAL A 257 7.82 -18.42 -20.69
C VAL A 257 9.12 -17.85 -20.12
N VAL A 258 9.04 -17.21 -18.97
CA VAL A 258 10.18 -16.64 -18.25
C VAL A 258 11.06 -17.74 -17.65
N GLU A 259 10.48 -18.77 -17.05
CA GLU A 259 11.22 -19.92 -16.49
C GLU A 259 12.00 -20.69 -17.54
N ALA A 260 11.59 -20.62 -18.81
CA ALA A 260 12.29 -21.23 -19.93
C ALA A 260 13.56 -20.48 -20.37
N VAL A 261 13.80 -19.25 -19.88
CA VAL A 261 15.00 -18.47 -20.20
C VAL A 261 16.19 -19.03 -19.44
N GLU A 262 17.19 -19.53 -20.17
CA GLU A 262 18.39 -20.13 -19.57
C GLU A 262 19.12 -19.14 -18.65
N GLY A 263 19.33 -19.54 -17.40
CA GLY A 263 19.99 -18.72 -16.38
C GLY A 263 19.09 -17.68 -15.73
N ALA A 264 17.82 -17.53 -16.12
CA ALA A 264 16.88 -16.72 -15.38
C ALA A 264 16.56 -17.35 -14.01
N ALA A 265 16.18 -16.51 -13.05
CA ALA A 265 15.71 -16.92 -11.74
C ALA A 265 14.43 -16.14 -11.39
N MET A 266 13.55 -16.76 -10.61
CA MET A 266 12.40 -16.08 -10.01
C MET A 266 12.71 -15.76 -8.56
N ILE A 267 12.54 -14.50 -8.16
CA ILE A 267 12.57 -14.12 -6.75
C ILE A 267 11.15 -13.80 -6.29
N GLY A 268 10.82 -14.19 -5.07
CA GLY A 268 9.50 -14.01 -4.46
C GLY A 268 9.62 -13.37 -3.09
N TRP A 269 8.81 -12.36 -2.81
CA TRP A 269 8.72 -11.73 -1.49
C TRP A 269 7.28 -11.79 -0.99
N PRO A 270 7.06 -12.25 0.26
CA PRO A 270 5.73 -12.46 0.77
C PRO A 270 4.99 -11.14 1.01
N ASN A 271 3.66 -11.21 1.05
CA ASN A 271 2.77 -10.12 1.47
C ASN A 271 2.84 -8.86 0.58
N ALA A 272 2.84 -9.02 -0.74
CA ALA A 272 2.83 -7.89 -1.67
C ALA A 272 1.50 -7.15 -1.70
N GLY A 273 0.40 -7.88 -1.53
CA GLY A 273 -0.93 -7.29 -1.50
C GLY A 273 -1.99 -8.32 -1.15
N GLN A 274 -3.20 -7.83 -0.91
CA GLN A 274 -4.35 -8.65 -0.56
C GLN A 274 -5.57 -8.25 -1.38
N ALA A 275 -6.18 -9.23 -2.03
CA ALA A 275 -7.42 -9.08 -2.78
C ALA A 275 -8.62 -9.42 -1.90
N GLY A 276 -9.68 -8.63 -1.99
CA GLY A 276 -10.89 -8.86 -1.21
C GLY A 276 -12.13 -8.28 -1.86
N LEU A 277 -13.29 -8.59 -1.27
CA LEU A 277 -14.60 -8.13 -1.73
C LEU A 277 -15.12 -7.02 -0.82
N ASN A 278 -15.73 -6.00 -1.43
CA ASN A 278 -16.43 -4.94 -0.72
C ASN A 278 -17.92 -4.99 -1.07
N PHE A 279 -18.77 -5.23 -0.07
CA PHE A 279 -20.22 -5.23 -0.22
C PHE A 279 -20.79 -3.83 0.07
N TYR A 280 -21.23 -3.13 -0.97
CA TYR A 280 -21.71 -1.75 -0.85
C TYR A 280 -23.19 -1.68 -0.49
N GLY A 281 -23.59 -0.58 0.16
CA GLY A 281 -24.95 -0.29 0.59
C GLY A 281 -25.20 -0.55 2.08
N GLN A 282 -24.22 -1.11 2.80
CA GLN A 282 -24.27 -1.39 4.23
C GLN A 282 -23.96 -0.13 5.07
N LEU A 283 -24.73 0.94 4.87
CA LEU A 283 -24.43 2.27 5.42
C LEU A 283 -25.41 2.63 6.56
N TYR A 284 -25.21 2.03 7.73
CA TYR A 284 -26.07 2.24 8.89
C TYR A 284 -25.67 3.51 9.65
N GLY A 285 -26.62 4.40 9.96
CA GLY A 285 -26.36 5.66 10.68
C GLY A 285 -26.22 6.87 9.77
N LEU A 286 -25.42 7.86 10.18
CA LEU A 286 -25.30 9.16 9.53
C LEU A 286 -23.95 9.33 8.81
N ASP A 287 -23.95 10.16 7.77
CA ASP A 287 -22.77 10.60 7.06
C ASP A 287 -22.01 11.70 7.81
N LYS A 288 -20.93 12.17 7.20
CA LYS A 288 -20.03 13.20 7.77
C LYS A 288 -20.75 14.54 8.02
N ASP A 289 -21.86 14.78 7.34
CA ASP A 289 -22.66 15.99 7.43
C ASP A 289 -23.90 15.78 8.33
N GLY A 290 -23.98 14.63 9.02
CA GLY A 290 -25.07 14.27 9.93
C GLY A 290 -26.37 13.86 9.22
N LYS A 291 -26.29 13.41 7.96
CA LYS A 291 -27.46 13.02 7.15
C LYS A 291 -27.51 11.51 6.93
N GLU A 292 -28.71 10.98 6.68
CA GLU A 292 -28.84 9.59 6.25
C GLU A 292 -28.16 9.37 4.89
N TYR A 293 -27.55 8.20 4.72
CA TYR A 293 -26.89 7.83 3.47
C TYR A 293 -27.93 7.59 2.37
N PRO A 294 -27.90 8.34 1.24
CA PRO A 294 -28.84 8.12 0.15
C PRO A 294 -28.75 6.72 -0.49
N ALA A 295 -27.59 6.06 -0.36
CA ALA A 295 -27.33 4.74 -0.90
C ALA A 295 -27.60 3.59 0.08
N TYR A 296 -28.04 3.88 1.32
CA TYR A 296 -28.55 2.84 2.21
C TYR A 296 -29.80 2.22 1.58
N ASN A 297 -29.75 0.92 1.29
CA ASN A 297 -30.84 0.22 0.62
C ASN A 297 -31.10 -1.14 1.29
N PRO A 298 -32.03 -1.21 2.25
CA PRO A 298 -32.34 -2.43 2.98
C PRO A 298 -33.14 -3.46 2.17
N LYS A 299 -33.39 -3.20 0.88
CA LYS A 299 -33.96 -4.21 -0.04
C LYS A 299 -32.89 -5.11 -0.63
N LEU A 300 -31.61 -4.75 -0.50
CA LEU A 300 -30.51 -5.57 -0.97
C LEU A 300 -30.34 -6.76 -0.02
N PRO A 301 -30.24 -8.00 -0.53
CA PRO A 301 -30.19 -9.21 0.31
C PRO A 301 -29.08 -9.25 1.37
N TRP A 302 -27.96 -8.57 1.11
CA TRP A 302 -26.81 -8.50 2.01
C TRP A 302 -26.83 -7.28 2.94
N VAL A 303 -27.89 -6.46 2.93
CA VAL A 303 -28.05 -5.26 3.76
C VAL A 303 -29.22 -5.46 4.70
N SER A 304 -29.00 -5.27 6.00
CA SER A 304 -30.06 -5.34 7.00
C SER A 304 -30.98 -4.11 6.90
N SER A 305 -32.25 -4.28 7.24
CA SER A 305 -33.18 -3.15 7.46
C SER A 305 -33.06 -2.50 8.83
N ASP A 306 -32.34 -3.15 9.74
CA ASP A 306 -32.15 -2.73 11.13
C ASP A 306 -30.65 -2.78 11.47
N ALA A 307 -30.14 -1.75 12.13
CA ALA A 307 -28.75 -1.69 12.56
C ALA A 307 -28.50 -2.46 13.87
N ASP A 308 -29.56 -2.89 14.58
CA ASP A 308 -29.40 -3.74 15.76
C ASP A 308 -28.86 -5.12 15.34
N THR A 309 -27.67 -5.45 15.84
CA THR A 309 -26.96 -6.70 15.54
C THR A 309 -27.70 -7.94 16.05
N GLU A 310 -28.63 -7.78 16.99
CA GLU A 310 -29.45 -8.86 17.54
C GLU A 310 -30.77 -9.05 16.80
N SER A 311 -31.06 -8.21 15.79
CA SER A 311 -32.31 -8.30 15.03
C SER A 311 -32.31 -9.47 14.05
N GLU A 312 -33.50 -9.99 13.75
CA GLU A 312 -33.68 -11.05 12.73
C GLU A 312 -33.25 -10.56 11.33
N ALA A 313 -33.55 -9.30 11.00
CA ALA A 313 -33.14 -8.68 9.73
C ALA A 313 -31.61 -8.68 9.59
N TRP A 314 -30.90 -8.38 10.67
CA TRP A 314 -29.45 -8.40 10.70
C TRP A 314 -28.90 -9.82 10.54
N ALA A 315 -29.43 -10.77 11.30
CA ALA A 315 -29.04 -12.18 11.22
C ALA A 315 -29.22 -12.75 9.80
N ASN A 316 -30.31 -12.40 9.12
CA ASN A 316 -30.55 -12.81 7.73
C ASN A 316 -29.56 -12.17 6.75
N ALA A 317 -29.28 -10.87 6.88
CA ALA A 317 -28.28 -10.20 6.04
C ALA A 317 -26.86 -10.75 6.26
N VAL A 318 -26.47 -11.02 7.51
CA VAL A 318 -25.21 -11.71 7.85
C VAL A 318 -25.17 -13.09 7.20
N LYS A 319 -26.27 -13.85 7.27
CA LYS A 319 -26.36 -15.18 6.65
C LYS A 319 -26.12 -15.14 5.15
N VAL A 320 -26.69 -14.17 4.44
CA VAL A 320 -26.42 -13.94 3.00
C VAL A 320 -24.93 -13.64 2.77
N ARG A 321 -24.32 -12.72 3.53
CA ARG A 321 -22.90 -12.38 3.38
C ARG A 321 -21.98 -13.58 3.66
N LYS A 322 -22.28 -14.40 4.67
CA LYS A 322 -21.54 -15.65 4.95
C LYS A 322 -21.70 -16.67 3.83
N ALA A 323 -22.92 -16.86 3.31
CA ALA A 323 -23.17 -17.75 2.18
C ALA A 323 -22.33 -17.39 0.95
N LEU A 324 -22.27 -16.10 0.61
CA LEU A 324 -21.44 -15.59 -0.49
C LEU A 324 -19.95 -15.82 -0.25
N ASN A 325 -19.47 -15.77 1.01
CA ASN A 325 -18.06 -16.00 1.33
C ASN A 325 -17.66 -17.48 1.30
N ILE A 326 -18.48 -18.38 1.85
CA ILE A 326 -18.18 -19.82 1.87
C ILE A 326 -18.39 -20.49 0.52
N ALA A 327 -19.05 -19.82 -0.43
CA ALA A 327 -19.18 -20.31 -1.79
C ALA A 327 -17.92 -20.13 -2.63
N ILE A 328 -16.89 -19.44 -2.13
CA ILE A 328 -15.66 -19.13 -2.89
C ILE A 328 -14.56 -20.11 -2.50
N ASP A 329 -14.03 -20.86 -3.47
CA ASP A 329 -12.84 -21.68 -3.27
C ASP A 329 -11.58 -20.82 -3.40
N ARG A 330 -11.12 -20.30 -2.26
CA ARG A 330 -9.94 -19.43 -2.19
C ARG A 330 -8.63 -20.16 -2.50
N GLN A 331 -8.55 -21.46 -2.18
CA GLN A 331 -7.35 -22.23 -2.45
C GLN A 331 -7.20 -22.48 -3.95
N ALA A 332 -8.29 -22.83 -4.64
CA ALA A 332 -8.30 -22.95 -6.10
C ALA A 332 -7.89 -21.64 -6.80
N ILE A 333 -8.34 -20.47 -6.30
CA ILE A 333 -7.90 -19.18 -6.83
C ILE A 333 -6.37 -19.00 -6.69
N VAL A 334 -5.80 -19.34 -5.53
CA VAL A 334 -4.35 -19.22 -5.31
C VAL A 334 -3.57 -20.20 -6.18
N ASP A 335 -4.00 -21.45 -6.27
CA ASP A 335 -3.28 -22.49 -7.00
C ASP A 335 -3.34 -22.24 -8.51
N GLU A 336 -4.51 -21.92 -9.05
CA GLU A 336 -4.73 -21.83 -10.50
C GLU A 336 -4.42 -20.43 -11.07
N LEU A 337 -4.71 -19.35 -10.34
CA LEU A 337 -4.53 -17.98 -10.86
C LEU A 337 -3.25 -17.31 -10.37
N LEU A 338 -2.74 -17.71 -9.20
CA LEU A 338 -1.48 -17.20 -8.66
C LEU A 338 -0.34 -18.24 -8.73
N SER A 339 -0.54 -19.38 -9.38
CA SER A 339 0.47 -20.44 -9.48
C SER A 339 1.07 -20.84 -8.12
N GLY A 340 0.28 -20.73 -7.04
CA GLY A 340 0.71 -21.01 -5.66
C GLY A 340 1.47 -19.90 -4.93
N PHE A 341 1.72 -18.74 -5.56
CA PHE A 341 2.45 -17.63 -4.93
C PHE A 341 1.52 -16.68 -4.15
N GLY A 342 1.06 -17.20 -3.02
CA GLY A 342 0.19 -16.49 -2.11
C GLY A 342 -0.42 -17.43 -1.09
N ARG A 343 -1.46 -16.97 -0.41
CA ARG A 343 -2.26 -17.81 0.49
C ARG A 343 -3.71 -17.34 0.55
N PRO A 344 -4.67 -18.25 0.83
CA PRO A 344 -6.03 -17.88 1.12
C PRO A 344 -6.11 -16.91 2.31
N GLN A 345 -7.05 -15.98 2.26
CA GLN A 345 -7.35 -15.13 3.40
C GLN A 345 -8.85 -14.87 3.47
N SER A 346 -9.43 -14.94 4.68
CA SER A 346 -10.87 -14.72 4.90
C SER A 346 -11.18 -13.28 5.34
N VAL A 347 -10.28 -12.69 6.13
CA VAL A 347 -10.41 -11.35 6.71
C VAL A 347 -9.41 -10.40 6.06
N ARG A 348 -9.93 -9.31 5.48
CA ARG A 348 -9.15 -8.30 4.78
C ARG A 348 -8.37 -7.41 5.78
N ASP A 349 -7.29 -6.78 5.33
CA ASP A 349 -6.44 -5.85 6.07
C ASP A 349 -5.73 -6.46 7.30
N TRP A 350 -5.63 -7.80 7.35
CA TRP A 350 -4.85 -8.53 8.36
C TRP A 350 -3.55 -9.15 7.82
N MET A 351 -3.25 -8.94 6.53
CA MET A 351 -2.05 -9.46 5.86
C MET A 351 -0.76 -9.14 6.64
N GLY A 352 0.04 -10.18 6.91
CA GLY A 352 1.33 -10.15 7.61
C GLY A 352 1.25 -9.93 9.12
N PHE A 353 0.03 -9.98 9.69
CA PHE A 353 -0.18 -10.14 11.13
C PHE A 353 -0.80 -11.50 11.46
N ASP A 354 -0.56 -12.50 10.61
CA ASP A 354 -1.15 -13.84 10.67
C ASP A 354 -0.88 -14.54 12.02
N GLU A 355 0.31 -14.34 12.62
CA GLU A 355 0.63 -14.87 13.96
C GLU A 355 -0.30 -14.35 15.07
N ARG A 356 -0.91 -13.19 14.84
CA ARG A 356 -1.87 -12.55 15.74
C ARG A 356 -3.31 -12.73 15.28
N ALA A 357 -3.61 -13.53 14.25
CA ALA A 357 -4.97 -13.71 13.74
C ALA A 357 -5.84 -14.58 14.67
N ASN A 358 -7.17 -14.53 14.51
CA ASN A 358 -8.06 -15.50 15.16
C ASN A 358 -7.99 -16.77 14.32
N PRO A 359 -7.67 -17.94 14.89
CA PRO A 359 -7.73 -19.18 14.13
C PRO A 359 -9.14 -19.49 13.58
N ASP A 360 -10.19 -18.91 14.17
CA ASP A 360 -11.58 -19.13 13.72
C ASP A 360 -12.00 -18.24 12.55
N TRP A 361 -11.14 -17.30 12.10
CA TRP A 361 -11.42 -16.45 10.94
C TRP A 361 -11.26 -17.21 9.62
N VAL A 362 -12.12 -18.19 9.41
CA VAL A 362 -12.07 -19.09 8.25
C VAL A 362 -13.44 -19.18 7.61
N TYR A 363 -13.49 -18.90 6.31
CA TYR A 363 -14.63 -19.25 5.46
C TYR A 363 -14.30 -20.51 4.67
N ASP A 364 -14.59 -21.68 5.26
CA ASP A 364 -14.40 -22.97 4.59
C ASP A 364 -15.27 -23.08 3.34
N TYR A 365 -14.68 -23.54 2.23
CA TYR A 365 -15.40 -23.70 0.97
C TYR A 365 -16.52 -24.75 1.11
N ASN A 366 -17.77 -24.30 1.01
CA ASN A 366 -18.96 -25.14 1.12
C ASN A 366 -20.14 -24.55 0.34
N PRO A 367 -20.20 -24.75 -0.99
CA PRO A 367 -21.26 -24.21 -1.84
C PRO A 367 -22.63 -24.85 -1.56
N VAL A 368 -22.66 -26.06 -0.99
CA VAL A 368 -23.91 -26.73 -0.58
C VAL A 368 -24.54 -26.01 0.61
N LEU A 369 -23.74 -25.71 1.64
CA LEU A 369 -24.19 -24.94 2.79
C LEU A 369 -24.54 -23.50 2.38
N ALA A 370 -23.81 -22.90 1.44
CA ALA A 370 -24.14 -21.57 0.91
C ALA A 370 -25.58 -21.52 0.35
N LYS A 371 -25.95 -22.48 -0.51
CA LYS A 371 -27.32 -22.60 -1.05
C LYS A 371 -28.36 -22.75 0.06
N GLN A 372 -28.08 -23.58 1.06
CA GLN A 372 -28.99 -23.76 2.21
C GLN A 372 -29.17 -22.45 2.97
N MET A 373 -28.07 -21.75 3.28
CA MET A 373 -28.09 -20.48 4.00
C MET A 373 -28.86 -19.40 3.25
N LEU A 374 -28.73 -19.33 1.93
CA LEU A 374 -29.51 -18.42 1.09
C LEU A 374 -31.01 -18.74 1.15
N ALA A 375 -31.40 -20.01 1.04
CA ALA A 375 -32.79 -20.43 1.16
C ALA A 375 -33.38 -20.09 2.55
N GLU A 376 -32.63 -20.34 3.63
CA GLU A 376 -33.04 -19.98 4.98
C GLU A 376 -33.15 -18.47 5.21
N ALA A 377 -32.34 -17.67 4.51
CA ALA A 377 -32.43 -16.20 4.53
C ALA A 377 -33.57 -15.65 3.66
N GLY A 378 -34.34 -16.52 2.99
CA GLY A 378 -35.48 -16.14 2.15
C GLY A 378 -35.17 -15.98 0.66
N TYR A 379 -34.00 -16.46 0.20
CA TYR A 379 -33.55 -16.38 -1.19
C TYR A 379 -33.30 -17.78 -1.83
N PRO A 380 -34.30 -18.68 -1.85
CA PRO A 380 -34.12 -20.04 -2.40
C PRO A 380 -33.85 -20.06 -3.90
N ASP A 381 -34.33 -19.04 -4.62
CA ASP A 381 -34.15 -18.87 -6.08
C ASP A 381 -33.03 -17.85 -6.40
N GLY A 382 -32.24 -17.47 -5.40
CA GLY A 382 -31.19 -16.47 -5.51
C GLY A 382 -31.72 -15.04 -5.73
N PHE A 383 -30.84 -14.18 -6.23
CA PHE A 383 -31.11 -12.77 -6.53
C PHE A 383 -30.09 -12.23 -7.53
N GLU A 384 -30.28 -11.00 -7.99
CA GLU A 384 -29.31 -10.30 -8.84
C GLU A 384 -28.29 -9.52 -8.01
N ILE A 385 -27.01 -9.60 -8.38
CA ILE A 385 -25.93 -8.81 -7.78
C ILE A 385 -25.00 -8.26 -8.86
N SER A 386 -24.57 -7.00 -8.74
CA SER A 386 -23.52 -6.44 -9.61
C SER A 386 -22.14 -6.73 -9.02
N LEU A 387 -21.20 -7.16 -9.85
CA LEU A 387 -19.81 -7.42 -9.47
C LEU A 387 -18.86 -6.70 -10.43
N VAL A 388 -17.98 -5.87 -9.87
CA VAL A 388 -17.06 -5.02 -10.63
C VAL A 388 -15.62 -5.24 -10.15
N PRO A 389 -14.68 -5.64 -11.02
CA PRO A 389 -13.26 -5.62 -10.68
C PRO A 389 -12.78 -4.16 -10.59
N ALA A 390 -12.38 -3.73 -9.40
CA ALA A 390 -11.79 -2.43 -9.13
C ALA A 390 -10.26 -2.52 -9.19
N ILE A 391 -9.75 -2.71 -10.40
CA ILE A 391 -8.36 -3.06 -10.72
C ILE A 391 -7.39 -1.99 -10.20
N ARG A 392 -6.37 -2.42 -9.44
CA ARG A 392 -5.28 -1.57 -8.91
C ARG A 392 -3.88 -2.08 -9.21
N GLY A 393 -3.77 -3.04 -10.12
CA GLY A 393 -2.50 -3.53 -10.66
C GLY A 393 -1.90 -4.68 -9.87
N ALA A 394 -2.71 -5.44 -9.11
CA ALA A 394 -2.28 -6.73 -8.58
C ALA A 394 -2.48 -7.86 -9.60
N PRO A 395 -1.75 -8.97 -9.45
CA PRO A 395 -1.92 -10.14 -10.30
C PRO A 395 -3.33 -10.74 -10.23
N ALA A 396 -3.82 -11.20 -11.39
CA ALA A 396 -5.08 -11.92 -11.56
C ALA A 396 -6.34 -11.23 -10.99
N GLU A 397 -6.35 -9.89 -10.84
CA GLU A 397 -7.47 -9.19 -10.20
C GLU A 397 -8.81 -9.36 -10.93
N VAL A 398 -8.78 -9.43 -12.27
CA VAL A 398 -10.00 -9.58 -13.07
C VAL A 398 -10.44 -11.04 -13.02
N GLU A 399 -9.51 -11.95 -13.27
CA GLU A 399 -9.69 -13.39 -13.34
C GLU A 399 -10.20 -13.94 -12.00
N ALA A 400 -9.65 -13.48 -10.88
CA ALA A 400 -10.16 -13.83 -9.55
C ALA A 400 -11.59 -13.33 -9.33
N CYS A 401 -11.93 -12.15 -9.86
CA CYS A 401 -13.28 -11.61 -9.77
C CYS A 401 -14.27 -12.38 -10.65
N GLU A 402 -13.84 -12.82 -11.83
CA GLU A 402 -14.61 -13.71 -12.71
C GLU A 402 -14.83 -15.08 -12.06
N ALA A 403 -13.82 -15.63 -11.37
CA ALA A 403 -13.95 -16.86 -10.59
C ALA A 403 -15.01 -16.69 -9.47
N VAL A 404 -15.00 -15.56 -8.75
CA VAL A 404 -16.04 -15.24 -7.77
C VAL A 404 -17.43 -15.17 -8.41
N ALA A 405 -17.56 -14.56 -9.60
CA ALA A 405 -18.82 -14.54 -10.34
C ALA A 405 -19.32 -15.96 -10.62
N GLN A 406 -18.45 -16.84 -11.11
CA GLN A 406 -18.79 -18.23 -11.41
C GLN A 406 -19.22 -19.00 -10.15
N TYR A 407 -18.48 -18.85 -9.04
CA TYR A 407 -18.83 -19.49 -7.77
C TYR A 407 -20.22 -19.04 -7.25
N TRP A 408 -20.57 -17.78 -7.46
CA TRP A 408 -21.89 -17.25 -7.09
C TRP A 408 -23.01 -17.70 -8.02
N ASP A 409 -22.74 -17.76 -9.33
CA ASP A 409 -23.66 -18.34 -10.32
C ASP A 409 -23.96 -19.82 -9.99
N ASP A 410 -22.96 -20.60 -9.57
CA ASP A 410 -23.11 -22.00 -9.18
C ASP A 410 -24.03 -22.20 -7.95
N ILE A 411 -24.17 -21.17 -7.11
CA ILE A 411 -25.11 -21.15 -5.98
C ILE A 411 -26.46 -20.51 -6.30
N GLY A 412 -26.70 -20.14 -7.56
CA GLY A 412 -27.98 -19.61 -8.05
C GLY A 412 -28.12 -18.09 -7.98
N ILE A 413 -27.04 -17.34 -7.69
CA ILE A 413 -27.05 -15.88 -7.79
C ILE A 413 -26.90 -15.48 -9.25
N ASN A 414 -27.64 -14.48 -9.73
CA ASN A 414 -27.48 -13.94 -11.08
C ASN A 414 -26.47 -12.79 -11.02
N VAL A 415 -25.21 -13.06 -11.36
CA VAL A 415 -24.15 -12.05 -11.30
C VAL A 415 -24.12 -11.18 -12.56
N LYS A 416 -24.27 -9.86 -12.38
CA LYS A 416 -24.01 -8.85 -13.42
C LYS A 416 -22.56 -8.43 -13.33
N PHE A 417 -21.67 -9.20 -13.96
CA PHE A 417 -20.26 -8.87 -14.06
C PHE A 417 -20.04 -7.69 -15.01
N GLN A 418 -19.33 -6.66 -14.57
CA GLN A 418 -19.09 -5.45 -15.35
C GLN A 418 -17.65 -4.99 -15.19
N ASN A 419 -16.86 -5.07 -16.25
CA ASN A 419 -15.52 -4.49 -16.26
C ASN A 419 -15.61 -2.99 -16.58
N ILE A 420 -15.62 -2.17 -15.53
CA ILE A 420 -15.70 -0.71 -15.61
C ILE A 420 -14.35 -0.13 -15.18
N PRO A 421 -13.73 0.79 -15.94
CA PRO A 421 -12.47 1.41 -15.55
C PRO A 421 -12.52 2.01 -14.13
N TYR A 422 -11.46 1.80 -13.34
CA TYR A 422 -11.40 2.26 -11.95
C TYR A 422 -11.67 3.77 -11.80
N ALA A 423 -11.13 4.59 -12.71
CA ALA A 423 -11.33 6.04 -12.72
C ALA A 423 -12.81 6.44 -12.88
N THR A 424 -13.63 5.59 -13.52
CA THR A 424 -15.06 5.82 -13.71
C THR A 424 -15.87 5.48 -12.46
N ILE A 425 -15.55 4.38 -11.76
CA ILE A 425 -16.30 3.97 -10.56
C ILE A 425 -15.84 4.69 -9.29
N ARG A 426 -14.55 5.06 -9.19
CA ARG A 426 -13.95 5.64 -7.97
C ARG A 426 -14.74 6.82 -7.39
N PRO A 427 -15.26 7.80 -8.18
CA PRO A 427 -16.09 8.88 -7.66
C PRO A 427 -17.33 8.40 -6.88
N GLU A 428 -17.98 7.33 -7.34
CA GLU A 428 -19.16 6.74 -6.67
C GLU A 428 -18.74 5.97 -5.40
N LEU A 429 -17.54 5.37 -5.39
CA LEU A 429 -17.00 4.70 -4.19
C LEU A 429 -16.69 5.73 -3.08
N ILE A 430 -15.97 6.81 -3.40
CA ILE A 430 -15.60 7.85 -2.41
C ILE A 430 -16.81 8.63 -1.90
N THR A 431 -17.85 8.79 -2.73
CA THR A 431 -19.11 9.44 -2.32
C THR A 431 -20.11 8.46 -1.72
N ARG A 432 -19.73 7.18 -1.57
CA ARG A 432 -20.57 6.10 -1.01
C ARG A 432 -21.92 5.94 -1.70
N LYS A 433 -21.94 6.11 -3.03
CA LYS A 433 -23.15 6.01 -3.87
C LYS A 433 -23.22 4.71 -4.68
N PHE A 434 -22.08 4.05 -4.87
CA PHE A 434 -22.03 2.78 -5.57
C PHE A 434 -22.85 1.71 -4.82
N VAL A 435 -23.56 0.87 -5.58
CA VAL A 435 -24.35 -0.26 -5.07
C VAL A 435 -23.93 -1.52 -5.84
N GLY A 436 -23.62 -2.59 -5.10
CA GLY A 436 -23.11 -3.84 -5.66
C GLY A 436 -21.91 -4.33 -4.88
N VAL A 437 -21.04 -5.10 -5.55
CA VAL A 437 -19.80 -5.61 -4.98
C VAL A 437 -18.63 -5.22 -5.86
N THR A 438 -17.50 -4.89 -5.23
CA THR A 438 -16.22 -4.79 -5.95
C THR A 438 -15.22 -5.84 -5.49
N CYS A 439 -14.46 -6.41 -6.43
CA CYS A 439 -13.20 -7.07 -6.12
C CYS A 439 -12.11 -6.01 -6.15
N HIS A 440 -11.32 -5.90 -5.09
CA HIS A 440 -10.39 -4.79 -4.94
C HIS A 440 -9.13 -5.25 -4.23
N THR A 441 -7.96 -4.86 -4.73
CA THR A 441 -6.69 -5.14 -4.06
C THR A 441 -6.18 -3.94 -3.26
N VAL A 442 -5.57 -4.20 -2.11
CA VAL A 442 -4.85 -3.21 -1.30
C VAL A 442 -3.48 -3.74 -0.91
N GLY A 443 -2.52 -2.84 -0.74
CA GLY A 443 -1.19 -3.18 -0.23
C GLY A 443 -1.18 -3.44 1.28
N VAL A 444 0.03 -3.57 1.81
CA VAL A 444 0.30 -3.74 3.25
C VAL A 444 -0.22 -2.57 4.08
N ARG A 445 -0.57 -2.85 5.33
CA ARG A 445 -0.82 -1.87 6.39
C ARG A 445 0.19 -2.10 7.51
N LEU A 446 0.78 -1.05 8.06
CA LEU A 446 1.66 -1.18 9.23
C LEU A 446 0.90 -1.55 10.52
N SER A 447 -0.43 -1.43 10.51
CA SER A 447 -1.31 -1.92 11.56
C SER A 447 -2.70 -2.20 10.99
N PRO A 448 -3.37 -3.28 11.42
CA PRO A 448 -4.75 -3.56 11.04
C PRO A 448 -5.72 -2.39 11.29
N ILE A 449 -5.49 -1.55 12.31
CA ILE A 449 -6.41 -0.42 12.59
C ILE A 449 -6.47 0.58 11.41
N ILE A 450 -5.37 0.73 10.66
CA ILE A 450 -5.31 1.58 9.47
C ILE A 450 -6.26 1.03 8.40
N GLY A 451 -6.33 -0.30 8.25
CA GLY A 451 -7.30 -0.95 7.37
C GLY A 451 -8.74 -0.77 7.84
N ALA A 452 -8.99 -1.01 9.13
CA ALA A 452 -10.30 -0.83 9.74
C ALA A 452 -10.84 0.61 9.63
N SER A 453 -9.96 1.62 9.58
CA SER A 453 -10.35 3.02 9.38
C SER A 453 -11.16 3.25 8.09
N ASN A 454 -11.10 2.36 7.11
CA ASN A 454 -11.93 2.46 5.90
C ASN A 454 -13.43 2.20 6.14
N TYR A 455 -13.82 1.76 7.34
CA TYR A 455 -15.22 1.58 7.76
C TYR A 455 -15.82 2.79 8.50
N VAL A 456 -15.02 3.81 8.81
CA VAL A 456 -15.49 5.01 9.55
C VAL A 456 -15.96 6.14 8.62
N VAL A 457 -16.83 7.00 9.14
CA VAL A 457 -17.47 8.10 8.40
C VAL A 457 -16.45 9.04 7.77
N LYS A 458 -15.36 9.34 8.49
CA LYS A 458 -14.33 10.29 8.06
C LYS A 458 -13.37 9.76 6.99
N SER A 459 -13.39 8.46 6.70
CA SER A 459 -12.48 7.92 5.69
C SER A 459 -12.79 8.47 4.30
N THR A 460 -11.76 9.00 3.64
CA THR A 460 -11.82 9.42 2.23
C THR A 460 -12.04 8.23 1.29
N PHE A 461 -11.64 7.04 1.70
CA PHE A 461 -11.82 5.81 0.94
C PHE A 461 -12.59 4.80 1.79
N SER A 462 -13.80 4.45 1.37
CA SER A 462 -14.67 3.55 2.13
C SER A 462 -14.81 2.21 1.43
N TYR A 463 -14.88 1.12 2.21
CA TYR A 463 -15.24 -0.21 1.72
C TYR A 463 -16.76 -0.38 1.49
N GLY A 464 -17.51 0.72 1.41
CA GLY A 464 -18.93 0.71 1.10
C GLY A 464 -19.84 0.33 2.27
N SER A 465 -19.25 0.25 3.47
CA SER A 465 -19.93 -0.17 4.69
C SER A 465 -19.61 0.77 5.84
N HIS A 466 -20.58 0.97 6.72
CA HIS A 466 -20.48 1.79 7.92
C HIS A 466 -21.49 1.29 8.95
N HIS A 467 -21.08 1.19 10.21
CA HIS A 467 -21.94 0.81 11.32
C HIS A 467 -21.56 1.62 12.57
N PRO A 468 -22.53 2.10 13.39
CA PRO A 468 -22.21 2.93 14.57
C PRO A 468 -21.23 2.27 15.54
N TRP A 469 -21.30 0.96 15.72
CA TRP A 469 -20.34 0.23 16.56
C TRP A 469 -18.90 0.31 15.99
N MET A 470 -18.74 0.15 14.67
CA MET A 470 -17.42 0.31 14.03
C MET A 470 -16.95 1.76 14.11
N GLU A 471 -17.85 2.74 13.91
CA GLU A 471 -17.51 4.16 14.05
C GLU A 471 -16.93 4.45 15.44
N GLU A 472 -17.60 4.00 16.49
CA GLU A 472 -17.15 4.20 17.88
C GLU A 472 -15.82 3.48 18.14
N ARG A 473 -15.75 2.18 17.87
CA ARG A 473 -14.62 1.33 18.25
C ARG A 473 -13.37 1.62 17.42
N VAL A 474 -13.52 1.72 16.10
CA VAL A 474 -12.38 2.01 15.21
C VAL A 474 -11.87 3.42 15.46
N SER A 475 -12.74 4.41 15.66
CA SER A 475 -12.28 5.79 15.96
C SER A 475 -11.54 5.89 17.29
N ALA A 476 -12.02 5.18 18.32
CA ALA A 476 -11.33 5.11 19.62
C ALA A 476 -9.95 4.46 19.50
N ALA A 477 -9.88 3.29 18.86
CA ALA A 477 -8.62 2.57 18.66
C ALA A 477 -7.65 3.32 17.72
N SER A 478 -8.15 4.14 16.79
CA SER A 478 -7.32 4.95 15.88
C SER A 478 -6.58 6.11 16.57
N VAL A 479 -6.89 6.39 17.84
CA VAL A 479 -6.17 7.40 18.65
C VAL A 479 -5.54 6.80 19.91
N GLU A 480 -5.65 5.48 20.09
CA GLU A 480 -5.00 4.77 21.20
C GLU A 480 -3.51 4.60 20.91
N VAL A 481 -2.70 4.75 21.95
CA VAL A 481 -1.24 4.80 21.87
C VAL A 481 -0.58 3.66 22.66
N ASP A 482 -1.30 3.03 23.59
CA ASP A 482 -0.84 1.82 24.30
C ASP A 482 -0.83 0.62 23.34
N PRO A 483 0.35 0.05 23.01
CA PRO A 483 0.44 -1.05 22.06
C PRO A 483 -0.33 -2.31 22.46
N ALA A 484 -0.50 -2.58 23.77
CA ALA A 484 -1.26 -3.74 24.22
C ALA A 484 -2.76 -3.54 24.02
N LYS A 485 -3.26 -2.33 24.26
CA LYS A 485 -4.65 -1.98 24.00
C LYS A 485 -4.96 -1.95 22.50
N ILE A 486 -4.10 -1.32 21.69
CA ILE A 486 -4.27 -1.34 20.22
C ILE A 486 -4.42 -2.78 19.72
N ARG A 487 -3.56 -3.70 20.16
CA ARG A 487 -3.66 -5.11 19.75
C ARG A 487 -4.95 -5.78 20.21
N ALA A 488 -5.43 -5.48 21.41
CA ALA A 488 -6.69 -6.02 21.92
C ALA A 488 -7.89 -5.46 21.14
N ASP A 489 -7.91 -4.14 20.91
CA ASP A 489 -8.95 -3.46 20.15
C ASP A 489 -8.98 -3.94 18.70
N GLU A 490 -7.81 -4.12 18.06
CA GLU A 490 -7.71 -4.71 16.72
C GLU A 490 -8.35 -6.12 16.68
N ARG A 491 -8.14 -6.96 17.71
CA ARG A 491 -8.79 -8.29 17.73
C ARG A 491 -10.30 -8.16 17.88
N GLU A 492 -10.78 -7.37 18.84
CA GLU A 492 -12.22 -7.16 19.07
C GLU A 492 -12.93 -6.63 17.82
N ILE A 493 -12.35 -5.62 17.18
CA ILE A 493 -12.88 -4.99 15.97
C ILE A 493 -12.98 -6.03 14.84
N TYR A 494 -11.92 -6.80 14.61
CA TYR A 494 -11.91 -7.74 13.49
C TYR A 494 -12.71 -9.02 13.76
N ASP A 495 -12.84 -9.45 15.02
CA ASP A 495 -13.78 -10.51 15.42
C ASP A 495 -15.20 -10.07 15.09
N TRP A 496 -15.58 -8.85 15.48
CA TRP A 496 -16.89 -8.30 15.13
C TRP A 496 -17.09 -8.17 13.62
N ILE A 497 -16.08 -7.68 12.88
CA ILE A 497 -16.14 -7.57 11.41
C ILE A 497 -16.34 -8.94 10.76
N PHE A 498 -15.66 -9.99 11.24
CA PHE A 498 -15.76 -11.34 10.72
C PHE A 498 -17.12 -11.98 11.07
N ASP A 499 -17.55 -11.88 12.33
CA ASP A 499 -18.82 -12.44 12.81
C ASP A 499 -20.02 -11.87 12.06
N ASN A 500 -19.93 -10.59 11.70
CA ASN A 500 -20.94 -9.88 10.93
C ASN A 500 -20.66 -9.86 9.42
N SER A 501 -19.57 -10.48 8.95
CA SER A 501 -19.16 -10.56 7.55
C SER A 501 -19.13 -9.20 6.83
N PHE A 502 -18.63 -8.16 7.48
CA PHE A 502 -18.44 -6.83 6.90
C PHE A 502 -17.20 -6.74 6.00
N ALA A 503 -16.19 -7.55 6.30
CA ALA A 503 -15.01 -7.73 5.45
C ALA A 503 -15.06 -9.10 4.79
N SER A 504 -14.53 -9.14 3.57
CA SER A 504 -14.28 -10.37 2.84
C SER A 504 -12.93 -10.24 2.16
N SER A 505 -12.06 -11.22 2.38
CA SER A 505 -10.81 -11.38 1.63
C SER A 505 -10.91 -12.61 0.72
N LEU A 506 -10.06 -12.63 -0.30
CA LEU A 506 -9.88 -13.74 -1.23
C LEU A 506 -8.52 -14.40 -0.94
N TYR A 507 -7.46 -13.61 -1.05
CA TYR A 507 -6.09 -14.08 -0.92
C TYR A 507 -5.14 -12.93 -0.57
N VAL A 508 -3.99 -13.31 -0.02
CA VAL A 508 -2.76 -12.54 -0.06
C VAL A 508 -1.91 -13.09 -1.21
N HIS A 509 -1.32 -12.21 -2.01
CA HIS A 509 -0.39 -12.59 -3.06
C HIS A 509 1.04 -12.14 -2.73
N ASP A 510 2.00 -12.89 -3.23
CA ASP A 510 3.42 -12.53 -3.12
C ASP A 510 3.82 -11.65 -4.31
N GLY A 511 4.95 -10.97 -4.16
CA GLY A 511 5.58 -10.17 -5.21
C GLY A 511 6.60 -11.04 -5.90
N ILE A 512 6.41 -11.29 -7.20
CA ILE A 512 7.30 -12.17 -7.97
C ILE A 512 8.01 -11.36 -9.04
N TRP A 513 9.32 -11.55 -9.13
CA TRP A 513 10.16 -10.81 -10.07
C TRP A 513 11.05 -11.74 -10.89
N PRO A 514 11.02 -11.63 -12.23
CA PRO A 514 11.95 -12.33 -13.09
C PRO A 514 13.31 -11.64 -13.05
N ILE A 515 14.37 -12.39 -12.77
CA ILE A 515 15.75 -11.91 -12.71
C ILE A 515 16.56 -12.58 -13.82
N GLY A 516 17.02 -11.76 -14.75
CA GLY A 516 17.77 -12.20 -15.93
C GLY A 516 19.17 -12.72 -15.59
N PRO A 517 19.83 -13.41 -16.52
CA PRO A 517 21.09 -14.12 -16.25
C PRO A 517 22.27 -13.24 -15.82
N ARG A 518 22.19 -11.91 -16.02
CA ARG A 518 23.26 -10.96 -15.66
C ARG A 518 23.22 -10.50 -14.20
N LEU A 519 22.08 -10.66 -13.53
CA LEU A 519 21.85 -10.15 -12.17
C LEU A 519 21.83 -11.28 -11.15
N ASP A 520 22.73 -11.29 -10.19
CA ASP A 520 22.68 -12.21 -9.04
C ASP A 520 21.32 -12.08 -8.35
N PRO A 521 20.52 -13.17 -8.19
CA PRO A 521 19.19 -13.05 -7.61
C PRO A 521 19.24 -12.96 -6.08
N ASP A 522 20.44 -13.07 -5.46
CA ASP A 522 20.64 -12.92 -4.02
C ASP A 522 20.65 -11.45 -3.59
N PHE A 523 19.47 -10.82 -3.70
CA PHE A 523 19.17 -9.52 -3.11
C PHE A 523 17.72 -9.49 -2.63
N GLY A 524 17.45 -8.62 -1.65
CA GLY A 524 16.14 -8.49 -1.02
C GLY A 524 15.60 -7.07 -1.13
N PRO A 525 14.33 -6.88 -0.77
CA PRO A 525 13.72 -5.57 -0.79
C PRO A 525 14.28 -4.73 0.35
N THR A 526 14.42 -3.43 0.13
CA THR A 526 14.85 -2.49 1.16
C THR A 526 13.73 -2.06 2.09
N ASP A 527 12.48 -2.31 1.71
CA ASP A 527 11.25 -2.00 2.45
C ASP A 527 10.18 -3.06 2.14
N PHE A 528 9.52 -3.60 3.18
CA PHE A 528 8.53 -4.66 3.07
C PHE A 528 7.07 -4.19 3.02
N SER A 529 6.82 -2.87 3.06
CA SER A 529 5.46 -2.32 2.97
C SER A 529 4.97 -2.13 1.53
N GLU A 530 5.86 -2.31 0.56
CA GLU A 530 5.55 -2.37 -0.87
C GLU A 530 6.58 -3.24 -1.59
N VAL A 531 6.19 -4.49 -1.87
CA VAL A 531 7.02 -5.44 -2.63
C VAL A 531 6.40 -5.79 -3.99
N ARG A 532 5.36 -5.04 -4.41
CA ARG A 532 4.81 -5.03 -5.78
C ARG A 532 5.60 -4.15 -6.74
N THR A 533 6.71 -3.58 -6.29
CA THR A 533 7.74 -2.99 -7.13
C THR A 533 9.08 -3.57 -6.70
N THR A 534 9.95 -3.95 -7.64
CA THR A 534 11.35 -4.31 -7.32
C THR A 534 12.05 -3.13 -6.65
N VAL A 535 12.49 -3.34 -5.41
CA VAL A 535 13.33 -2.42 -4.64
C VAL A 535 14.67 -3.09 -4.36
N GLY A 536 15.72 -2.30 -4.06
CA GLY A 536 17.02 -2.84 -3.66
C GLY A 536 17.99 -3.15 -4.80
N PHE A 537 17.81 -2.60 -6.01
CA PHE A 537 18.72 -2.80 -7.14
C PHE A 537 20.17 -2.33 -6.87
N GLU A 538 20.39 -1.45 -5.89
CA GLU A 538 21.72 -1.09 -5.43
C GLU A 538 22.50 -2.28 -4.83
N TYR A 539 21.80 -3.33 -4.39
CA TYR A 539 22.39 -4.56 -3.87
C TYR A 539 22.49 -5.67 -4.92
N ALA A 540 21.88 -5.52 -6.10
CA ALA A 540 21.92 -6.51 -7.17
C ALA A 540 23.34 -6.56 -7.77
N LYS A 541 23.99 -7.73 -7.70
CA LYS A 541 25.37 -7.93 -8.18
C LYS A 541 25.41 -8.45 -9.61
N HIS A 542 26.57 -8.33 -10.23
CA HIS A 542 26.89 -9.03 -11.49
C HIS A 542 27.01 -10.54 -11.23
N ARG A 543 26.54 -11.37 -12.18
CA ARG A 543 26.84 -12.82 -12.21
C ARG A 543 28.11 -13.14 -12.98
#